data_AF-A0A934ZP07-F1
#
_entry.id   AF-A0A934ZP07-F1
#
_cell.length_a   1.000
_cell.length_b   1.000
_cell.length_c   1.000
_cell.angle_alpha   90.00
_cell.angle_beta   90.00
_cell.angle_gamma   90.00
#
_symmetry.space_group_name_H-M   'P 1'
#
loop_
_entity.id
_entity.type
_entity.pdbx_description
1 polymer ?
#
loop_
_entity_poly.entity_id
_entity_poly.type
_entity_poly.pdbx_seq_one_letter_code
_entity_poly.pdbx_strand_id
1 'polypeptide(L)'
;MARFGGRDVVARSLERRAKIASARLNEGQRAALRAIAGRLQGAHGNHCRGVVIADEVGMGKTRVASAVASAVVAADGRVAILVPPGLGFQWQQELRGDGLHPRELVRSLLGYLRGFEETSRWSWDDVVLISHQVTNWRLGESSDVWRWALLPELVALHHKHTRDRLPHGYWAWSNGELARNNGELIRHVAKMIHEELCRVGRSDVVPKLDAWVERPWSTSFDDGGLYHAGGGRRSELEEVFGWGLGRFDLVVVDEAHKARGRCRGSRGCSSSYT
;
A
#
# COMPACT_ATOMS: atom_id res chain seq x y z
N MET A 1 9.76 -8.58 15.00
CA MET A 1 10.08 -7.76 13.80
C MET A 1 11.46 -7.17 14.03
N ALA A 2 12.41 -7.46 13.14
CA ALA A 2 13.71 -6.80 13.15
C ALA A 2 13.49 -5.28 13.01
N ARG A 3 14.29 -4.50 13.72
CA ARG A 3 14.20 -3.04 13.71
C ARG A 3 14.99 -2.55 12.51
N PHE A 4 14.32 -1.88 11.57
CA PHE A 4 14.94 -1.25 10.41
C PHE A 4 16.30 -0.62 10.75
N GLY A 5 17.35 -1.03 10.05
CA GLY A 5 18.73 -0.64 10.30
C GLY A 5 19.04 0.84 10.08
N GLY A 6 18.08 1.60 9.55
CA GLY A 6 18.14 3.04 9.42
C GLY A 6 18.77 3.51 8.11
N ARG A 7 18.66 4.82 7.88
CA ARG A 7 19.01 5.46 6.60
C ARG A 7 20.51 5.37 6.28
N ASP A 8 21.37 5.34 7.29
CA ASP A 8 22.82 5.26 7.07
C ASP A 8 23.24 3.91 6.50
N VAL A 9 22.56 2.82 6.91
CA VAL A 9 22.78 1.47 6.35
C VAL A 9 22.35 1.47 4.88
N VAL A 10 21.19 2.04 4.58
CA VAL A 10 20.68 2.18 3.20
C VAL A 10 21.66 2.99 2.35
N ALA A 11 22.12 4.15 2.82
CA ALA A 11 23.03 5.01 2.09
C ALA A 11 24.38 4.31 1.77
N ARG A 12 24.98 3.61 2.75
CA ARG A 12 26.20 2.81 2.52
C ARG A 12 25.98 1.69 1.50
N SER A 13 24.81 1.04 1.53
CA SER A 13 24.44 0.02 0.55
C SER A 13 24.34 0.60 -0.87
N LEU A 14 23.70 1.77 -1.01
CA LEU A 14 23.58 2.49 -2.27
C LEU A 14 24.95 2.92 -2.84
N GLU A 15 25.82 3.48 -2.00
CA GLU A 15 27.19 3.84 -2.40
C GLU A 15 27.98 2.63 -2.89
N ARG A 16 27.91 1.51 -2.16
CA ARG A 16 28.58 0.26 -2.55
C ARG A 16 28.08 -0.20 -3.91
N ARG A 17 26.76 -0.21 -4.11
CA ARG A 17 26.14 -0.60 -5.38
C ARG A 17 26.54 0.32 -6.53
N ALA A 18 26.68 1.63 -6.26
CA ALA A 18 27.11 2.60 -7.27
C ALA A 18 28.61 2.50 -7.63
N LYS A 19 29.43 1.85 -6.80
CA LYS A 19 30.86 1.60 -7.09
C LYS A 19 31.08 0.33 -7.91
N ILE A 20 30.20 -0.66 -7.77
CA ILE A 20 30.30 -1.92 -8.53
C ILE A 20 29.87 -1.64 -9.98
N ALA A 21 30.81 -1.80 -10.91
CA ALA A 21 30.48 -1.84 -12.33
C ALA A 21 29.64 -3.11 -12.59
N SER A 22 28.37 -2.91 -12.94
CA SER A 22 27.45 -4.01 -13.28
C SER A 22 26.79 -3.69 -14.62
N ALA A 23 26.48 -4.73 -15.40
CA ALA A 23 25.76 -4.57 -16.66
C ALA A 23 24.34 -3.99 -16.49
N ARG A 24 23.83 -3.98 -15.26
CA ARG A 24 22.47 -3.57 -14.93
C ARG A 24 22.29 -2.06 -14.76
N LEU A 25 23.28 -1.37 -14.18
CA LEU A 25 23.24 0.07 -13.88
C LEU A 25 24.22 0.86 -14.75
N ASN A 26 23.71 1.80 -15.53
CA ASN A 26 24.54 2.72 -16.31
C ASN A 26 25.16 3.83 -15.42
N GLU A 27 26.05 4.66 -15.98
CA GLU A 27 26.71 5.73 -15.20
C GLU A 27 25.72 6.74 -14.61
N GLY A 28 24.71 7.16 -15.38
CA GLY A 28 23.69 8.10 -14.90
C GLY A 28 22.91 7.55 -13.70
N GLN A 29 22.53 6.27 -13.74
CA GLN A 29 21.85 5.58 -12.65
C GLN A 29 22.77 5.42 -11.43
N ARG A 30 24.06 5.11 -11.63
CA ARG A 30 25.04 5.05 -10.54
C ARG A 30 25.24 6.43 -9.90
N ALA A 31 25.30 7.49 -10.70
CA ALA A 31 25.34 8.87 -10.20
C ALA A 31 24.07 9.22 -9.39
N ALA A 32 22.89 8.82 -9.86
CA ALA A 32 21.64 9.00 -9.13
C ALA A 32 21.65 8.28 -7.76
N LEU A 33 22.14 7.04 -7.69
CA LEU A 33 22.26 6.32 -6.41
C LEU A 33 23.22 7.02 -5.42
N ARG A 34 24.36 7.55 -5.91
CA ARG A 34 25.28 8.34 -5.06
C ARG A 34 24.60 9.62 -4.54
N ALA A 35 23.85 10.31 -5.40
CA ALA A 35 23.12 11.51 -5.01
C ALA A 35 22.02 11.22 -3.98
N ILE A 36 21.32 10.09 -4.11
CA ILE A 36 20.34 9.63 -3.11
C ILE A 36 21.03 9.31 -1.78
N ALA A 37 22.14 8.55 -1.81
CA ALA A 37 22.90 8.19 -0.61
C ALA A 37 23.38 9.43 0.17
N GLY A 38 23.97 10.41 -0.53
CA GLY A 38 24.42 11.65 0.11
C GLY A 38 23.28 12.42 0.79
N ARG A 39 22.10 12.50 0.15
CA ARG A 39 20.91 13.14 0.75
C ARG A 39 20.41 12.41 2.00
N LEU A 40 20.43 11.07 1.99
CA LEU A 40 20.02 10.27 3.16
C LEU A 40 20.94 10.49 4.37
N GLN A 41 22.24 10.69 4.12
CA GLN A 41 23.25 10.99 5.14
C GLN A 41 23.26 12.45 5.61
N GLY A 42 22.40 13.32 5.05
CA GLY A 42 22.38 14.73 5.40
C GLY A 42 23.49 15.57 4.76
N ALA A 43 24.08 15.11 3.65
CA ALA A 43 25.00 15.93 2.87
C ALA A 43 24.33 17.27 2.53
N HIS A 44 25.09 18.36 2.64
CA HIS A 44 24.62 19.75 2.52
C HIS A 44 23.76 20.26 3.69
N GLY A 45 23.87 19.67 4.89
CA GLY A 45 23.25 20.19 6.12
C GLY A 45 21.73 19.98 6.19
N ASN A 46 21.18 19.14 5.31
CA ASN A 46 19.74 18.93 5.22
C ASN A 46 19.41 17.43 5.17
N HIS A 47 18.77 16.91 6.22
CA HIS A 47 18.29 15.53 6.25
C HIS A 47 17.00 15.41 5.43
N CYS A 48 17.13 15.07 4.15
CA CYS A 48 15.96 14.88 3.29
C CYS A 48 15.25 13.57 3.63
N ARG A 49 13.95 13.66 3.94
CA ARG A 49 13.07 12.49 4.18
C ARG A 49 12.44 11.93 2.89
N GLY A 50 12.65 12.58 1.75
CA GLY A 50 12.11 12.18 0.46
C GLY A 50 12.99 12.64 -0.70
N VAL A 51 12.83 12.00 -1.86
CA VAL A 51 13.54 12.29 -3.10
C VAL A 51 12.54 12.22 -4.25
N VAL A 52 12.64 13.17 -5.18
CA VAL A 52 11.94 13.12 -6.47
C VAL A 52 12.94 12.74 -7.54
N ILE A 53 12.65 11.68 -8.29
CA ILE A 53 13.45 11.27 -9.46
C ILE A 53 12.69 11.72 -10.70
N ALA A 54 13.18 12.78 -11.35
CA ALA A 54 12.51 13.44 -12.48
C ALA A 54 13.33 13.35 -13.77
N ASP A 55 14.21 12.36 -13.89
CA ASP A 55 14.96 12.13 -15.12
C ASP A 55 14.03 11.92 -16.33
N GLU A 56 14.53 12.13 -17.53
CA GLU A 56 13.76 11.95 -18.76
C GLU A 56 13.15 10.55 -18.91
N VAL A 57 12.15 10.45 -19.78
CA VAL A 57 11.53 9.16 -20.11
C VAL A 57 12.58 8.24 -20.74
N GLY A 58 12.63 6.99 -20.28
CA GLY A 58 13.61 6.01 -20.77
C GLY A 58 14.94 5.97 -19.99
N MET A 59 15.23 6.93 -19.12
CA MET A 59 16.48 6.96 -18.32
C MET A 59 16.55 5.89 -17.21
N GLY A 60 15.49 5.10 -17.04
CA GLY A 60 15.47 3.96 -16.11
C GLY A 60 15.22 4.35 -14.65
N LYS A 61 14.36 5.33 -14.40
CA LYS A 61 13.91 5.75 -13.04
C LYS A 61 13.43 4.57 -12.20
N THR A 62 12.64 3.66 -12.79
CA THR A 62 12.15 2.44 -12.12
C THR A 62 13.30 1.57 -11.62
N ARG A 63 14.41 1.49 -12.36
CA ARG A 63 15.60 0.72 -11.96
C ARG A 63 16.35 1.36 -10.79
N VAL A 64 16.47 2.68 -10.79
CA VAL A 64 17.02 3.43 -9.64
C VAL A 64 16.15 3.19 -8.40
N ALA A 65 14.83 3.33 -8.52
CA ALA A 65 13.91 3.09 -7.41
C ALA A 65 13.94 1.64 -6.90
N SER A 66 14.02 0.66 -7.79
CA SER A 66 14.18 -0.76 -7.45
C SER A 66 15.48 -1.04 -6.68
N ALA A 67 16.59 -0.41 -7.09
CA ALA A 67 17.86 -0.50 -6.37
C ALA A 67 17.79 0.11 -4.95
N VAL A 68 17.03 1.20 -4.77
CA VAL A 68 16.76 1.80 -3.45
C VAL A 68 15.88 0.89 -2.60
N ALA A 69 14.81 0.33 -3.16
CA ALA A 69 13.96 -0.64 -2.46
C ALA A 69 14.78 -1.84 -1.95
N SER A 70 15.63 -2.40 -2.82
CA SER A 70 16.53 -3.50 -2.48
C SER A 70 17.50 -3.14 -1.35
N ALA A 71 18.01 -1.91 -1.30
CA ALA A 71 18.85 -1.44 -0.21
C ALA A 71 18.09 -1.26 1.12
N VAL A 72 16.81 -0.88 1.08
CA VAL A 72 15.94 -0.78 2.27
C VAL A 72 15.61 -2.17 2.82
N VAL A 73 15.25 -3.12 1.96
CA VAL A 73 14.99 -4.51 2.35
C VAL A 73 16.25 -5.16 2.94
N ALA A 74 17.42 -4.93 2.34
CA ALA A 74 18.69 -5.40 2.89
C ALA A 74 19.08 -4.75 4.24
N ALA A 75 18.39 -3.68 4.65
CA ALA A 75 18.51 -3.05 5.96
C ALA A 75 17.35 -3.45 6.89
N ASP A 76 16.69 -4.59 6.64
CA ASP A 76 15.53 -5.10 7.37
C ASP A 76 14.33 -4.14 7.37
N GLY A 77 14.20 -3.33 6.31
CA GLY A 77 13.10 -2.39 6.12
C GLY A 77 12.05 -2.89 5.13
N ARG A 78 10.83 -2.34 5.23
CA ARG A 78 9.71 -2.68 4.34
C ARG A 78 9.43 -1.58 3.32
N VAL A 79 9.02 -1.97 2.12
CA VAL A 79 8.79 -1.06 0.99
C VAL A 79 7.37 -1.20 0.46
N ALA A 80 6.67 -0.06 0.32
CA ALA A 80 5.45 0.03 -0.48
C ALA A 80 5.76 0.73 -1.80
N ILE A 81 5.24 0.19 -2.91
CA ILE A 81 5.42 0.78 -4.24
C ILE A 81 4.04 0.95 -4.88
N LEU A 82 3.62 2.20 -5.02
CA LEU A 82 2.38 2.61 -5.65
C LEU A 82 2.60 2.74 -7.15
N VAL A 83 1.94 1.89 -7.93
CA VAL A 83 2.13 1.77 -9.38
C VAL A 83 0.84 2.05 -10.16
N PRO A 84 0.93 2.72 -11.33
CA PRO A 84 -0.20 2.88 -12.23
C PRO A 84 -0.70 1.53 -12.75
N PRO A 85 -2.00 1.42 -13.10
CA PRO A 85 -2.54 0.20 -13.69
C PRO A 85 -1.79 -0.21 -14.95
N GLY A 86 -1.38 -1.48 -15.00
CA GLY A 86 -0.66 -2.06 -16.14
C GLY A 86 0.87 -1.94 -16.07
N LEU A 87 1.45 -1.30 -15.04
CA LEU A 87 2.91 -1.28 -14.84
C LEU A 87 3.42 -2.31 -13.82
N GLY A 88 2.53 -3.07 -13.17
CA GLY A 88 2.90 -4.07 -12.17
C GLY A 88 3.91 -5.11 -12.67
N PHE A 89 3.76 -5.60 -13.91
CA PHE A 89 4.68 -6.58 -14.49
C PHE A 89 6.09 -6.00 -14.71
N GLN A 90 6.17 -4.76 -15.20
CA GLN A 90 7.44 -4.07 -15.39
C GLN A 90 8.15 -3.85 -14.03
N TRP A 91 7.40 -3.44 -13.01
CA TRP A 91 7.93 -3.30 -11.64
C TRP A 91 8.42 -4.62 -11.08
N GLN A 92 7.66 -5.71 -11.22
CA GLN A 92 8.09 -7.03 -10.77
C GLN A 92 9.37 -7.51 -11.47
N GLN A 93 9.53 -7.25 -12.77
CA GLN A 93 10.77 -7.58 -13.48
C GLN A 93 11.97 -6.80 -12.95
N GLU A 94 11.81 -5.49 -12.74
CA GLU A 94 12.88 -4.67 -12.18
C GLU A 94 13.24 -5.16 -10.77
N LEU A 95 12.26 -5.37 -9.89
CA LEU A 95 12.49 -5.87 -8.53
C LEU A 95 13.20 -7.22 -8.49
N ARG A 96 12.78 -8.18 -9.32
CA ARG A 96 13.44 -9.51 -9.44
C ARG A 96 14.88 -9.39 -9.88
N GLY A 97 15.16 -8.47 -10.80
CA GLY A 97 16.53 -8.22 -11.24
C GLY A 97 17.43 -7.58 -10.16
N ASP A 98 16.85 -7.06 -9.06
CA ASP A 98 17.57 -6.60 -7.87
C ASP A 98 17.46 -7.58 -6.69
N GLY A 99 17.05 -8.83 -6.96
CA GLY A 99 16.95 -9.91 -5.98
C GLY A 99 15.71 -9.87 -5.10
N LEU A 100 14.72 -9.05 -5.44
CA LEU A 100 13.46 -8.93 -4.69
C LEU A 100 12.35 -9.75 -5.36
N HIS A 101 11.54 -10.43 -4.55
CA HIS A 101 10.47 -11.30 -5.04
C HIS A 101 9.11 -10.84 -4.50
N PRO A 102 8.60 -9.68 -4.95
CA PRO A 102 7.29 -9.20 -4.52
C PRO A 102 6.19 -10.15 -5.00
N ARG A 103 5.11 -10.25 -4.22
CA ARG A 103 3.87 -10.92 -4.59
C ARG A 103 3.17 -10.24 -5.77
N GLU A 104 2.00 -10.77 -6.12
CA GLU A 104 1.13 -10.08 -7.06
C GLU A 104 0.71 -8.69 -6.55
N LEU A 105 0.57 -7.76 -7.49
CA LEU A 105 0.05 -6.42 -7.29
C LEU A 105 -1.31 -6.45 -6.55
N VAL A 106 -1.44 -5.68 -5.48
CA VAL A 106 -2.73 -5.44 -4.83
C VAL A 106 -3.56 -4.50 -5.70
N ARG A 107 -4.55 -5.06 -6.43
CA ARG A 107 -5.35 -4.32 -7.41
C ARG A 107 -6.75 -3.95 -6.91
N SER A 108 -7.28 -4.67 -5.94
CA SER A 108 -8.67 -4.54 -5.49
C SER A 108 -8.80 -4.92 -4.01
N LEU A 109 -9.90 -4.50 -3.39
CA LEU A 109 -10.22 -4.88 -2.02
C LEU A 109 -10.33 -6.41 -1.86
N LEU A 110 -10.99 -7.11 -2.78
CA LEU A 110 -11.09 -8.57 -2.70
C LEU A 110 -9.72 -9.25 -2.80
N GLY A 111 -8.84 -8.78 -3.70
CA GLY A 111 -7.48 -9.30 -3.82
C GLY A 111 -6.66 -9.04 -2.56
N TYR A 112 -6.83 -7.88 -1.93
CA TYR A 112 -6.24 -7.58 -0.63
C TYR A 112 -6.72 -8.54 0.46
N LEU A 113 -8.04 -8.75 0.57
CA LEU A 113 -8.63 -9.63 1.58
C LEU A 113 -8.15 -11.07 1.40
N ARG A 114 -8.18 -11.60 0.18
CA ARG A 114 -7.69 -12.96 -0.14
C ARG A 114 -6.20 -13.14 0.15
N GLY A 115 -5.41 -12.06 0.08
CA GLY A 115 -4.01 -12.09 0.45
C GLY A 115 -3.74 -12.51 1.90
N PHE A 116 -4.75 -12.49 2.78
CA PHE A 116 -4.63 -12.99 4.15
C PHE A 116 -4.97 -14.48 4.32
N GLU A 117 -5.57 -15.13 3.31
CA GLU A 117 -5.93 -16.56 3.39
C GLU A 117 -4.70 -17.48 3.33
N GLU A 118 -3.63 -17.05 2.63
CA GLU A 118 -2.45 -17.85 2.32
C GLU A 118 -1.38 -17.83 3.42
N THR A 119 -1.77 -18.01 4.70
CA THR A 119 -0.90 -17.98 5.91
C THR A 119 0.00 -16.74 6.05
N SER A 120 -0.26 -15.70 5.25
CA SER A 120 0.62 -14.56 5.07
C SER A 120 -0.11 -13.28 5.43
N ARG A 121 0.59 -12.44 6.16
CA ARG A 121 0.14 -11.08 6.44
C ARG A 121 0.81 -10.19 5.41
N TRP A 122 0.09 -9.29 4.75
CA TRP A 122 0.75 -8.27 3.93
C TRP A 122 1.82 -7.54 4.74
N SER A 123 1.64 -7.41 6.06
CA SER A 123 2.62 -6.85 7.01
C SER A 123 3.95 -7.61 7.12
N TRP A 124 4.07 -8.81 6.54
CA TRP A 124 5.28 -9.64 6.55
C TRP A 124 6.01 -9.65 5.21
N ASP A 125 5.38 -9.14 4.14
CA ASP A 125 6.09 -8.98 2.88
C ASP A 125 7.05 -7.78 2.96
N ASP A 126 8.29 -7.99 2.55
CA ASP A 126 9.33 -6.96 2.48
C ASP A 126 9.00 -5.88 1.45
N VAL A 127 8.29 -6.26 0.37
CA VAL A 127 7.90 -5.38 -0.72
C VAL A 127 6.45 -5.63 -1.11
N VAL A 128 5.62 -4.59 -0.98
CA VAL A 128 4.20 -4.63 -1.38
C VAL A 128 3.99 -3.72 -2.57
N LEU A 129 3.55 -4.31 -3.69
CA LEU A 129 3.12 -3.57 -4.88
C LEU A 129 1.64 -3.22 -4.75
N ILE A 130 1.30 -1.94 -4.90
CA ILE A 130 -0.06 -1.43 -4.71
C ILE A 130 -0.49 -0.66 -5.94
N SER A 131 -1.65 -0.99 -6.52
CA SER A 131 -2.22 -0.22 -7.62
C SER A 131 -2.65 1.15 -7.14
N HIS A 132 -2.39 2.21 -7.91
CA HIS A 132 -2.96 3.55 -7.67
C HIS A 132 -4.49 3.54 -7.55
N GLN A 133 -5.14 2.58 -8.19
CA GLN A 133 -6.60 2.45 -8.19
C GLN A 133 -7.11 1.51 -7.11
N VAL A 134 -6.26 1.01 -6.19
CA VAL A 134 -6.66 0.00 -5.22
C VAL A 134 -7.82 0.48 -4.36
N THR A 135 -7.87 1.77 -4.03
CA THR A 135 -8.95 2.43 -3.29
C THR A 135 -9.99 3.10 -4.20
N ASN A 136 -10.05 2.82 -5.50
CA ASN A 136 -11.14 3.37 -6.34
C ASN A 136 -12.46 2.57 -6.17
N TRP A 137 -12.86 2.30 -4.92
CA TRP A 137 -14.07 1.53 -4.64
C TRP A 137 -15.31 2.38 -4.86
N ARG A 138 -16.25 1.83 -5.65
CA ARG A 138 -17.63 2.31 -5.72
C ARG A 138 -18.40 1.63 -4.60
N LEU A 139 -18.71 2.40 -3.56
CA LEU A 139 -19.45 1.96 -2.38
C LEU A 139 -20.68 2.86 -2.21
N GLY A 140 -21.70 2.35 -1.56
CA GLY A 140 -22.98 3.00 -1.29
C GLY A 140 -23.99 1.98 -0.75
N GLU A 141 -25.23 2.41 -0.55
CA GLU A 141 -26.30 1.63 0.10
C GLU A 141 -26.52 0.24 -0.53
N SER A 142 -26.46 0.14 -1.85
CA SER A 142 -26.63 -1.13 -2.59
C SER A 142 -25.37 -1.99 -2.68
N SER A 143 -24.27 -1.59 -2.04
CA SER A 143 -23.03 -2.36 -2.09
C SER A 143 -23.08 -3.58 -1.19
N ASP A 144 -22.57 -4.70 -1.69
CA ASP A 144 -22.39 -5.89 -0.85
C ASP A 144 -21.63 -5.57 0.43
N VAL A 145 -22.15 -6.07 1.55
CA VAL A 145 -21.69 -5.79 2.92
C VAL A 145 -20.19 -6.05 3.08
N TRP A 146 -19.67 -7.14 2.51
CA TRP A 146 -18.24 -7.49 2.60
C TRP A 146 -17.31 -6.39 2.07
N ARG A 147 -17.78 -5.50 1.18
CA ARG A 147 -16.96 -4.44 0.58
C ARG A 147 -16.66 -3.29 1.54
N TRP A 148 -17.39 -3.18 2.65
CA TRP A 148 -17.19 -2.15 3.66
C TRP A 148 -17.12 -2.71 5.08
N ALA A 149 -17.47 -3.99 5.27
CA ALA A 149 -17.56 -4.64 6.57
C ALA A 149 -16.25 -4.75 7.36
N LEU A 150 -15.10 -4.49 6.74
CA LEU A 150 -13.80 -4.57 7.42
C LEU A 150 -13.69 -3.54 8.57
N LEU A 151 -14.21 -2.33 8.39
CA LEU A 151 -14.24 -1.30 9.43
C LEU A 151 -15.13 -1.69 10.63
N PRO A 152 -16.43 -2.01 10.46
CA PRO A 152 -17.31 -2.38 11.57
C PRO A 152 -16.78 -3.59 12.32
N GLU A 153 -16.30 -4.61 11.62
CA GLU A 153 -15.79 -5.82 12.25
C GLU A 153 -14.56 -5.49 13.12
N LEU A 154 -13.65 -4.65 12.64
CA LEU A 154 -12.50 -4.21 13.44
C LEU A 154 -12.94 -3.42 14.68
N VAL A 155 -13.90 -2.51 14.53
CA VAL A 155 -14.45 -1.71 15.65
C VAL A 155 -15.15 -2.61 16.66
N ALA A 156 -15.91 -3.63 16.22
CA ALA A 156 -16.56 -4.60 17.11
C ALA A 156 -15.55 -5.42 17.91
N LEU A 157 -14.46 -5.86 17.27
CA LEU A 157 -13.37 -6.57 17.94
C LEU A 157 -12.68 -5.68 18.99
N HIS A 158 -12.39 -4.42 18.65
CA HIS A 158 -11.80 -3.47 19.60
C HIS A 158 -12.75 -3.12 20.75
N HIS A 159 -14.04 -2.96 20.48
CA HIS A 159 -15.07 -2.78 21.50
C HIS A 159 -15.12 -3.97 22.46
N LYS A 160 -15.04 -5.20 21.93
CA LYS A 160 -14.97 -6.42 22.75
C LYS A 160 -13.70 -6.47 23.59
N HIS A 161 -12.56 -6.08 23.03
CA HIS A 161 -11.28 -6.06 23.75
C HIS A 161 -11.28 -5.04 24.90
N THR A 162 -11.88 -3.87 24.71
CA THR A 162 -11.87 -2.77 25.68
C THR A 162 -13.01 -2.81 26.70
N ARG A 163 -14.17 -3.38 26.35
CA ARG A 163 -15.39 -3.37 27.18
C ARG A 163 -15.94 -4.75 27.53
N ASP A 164 -15.21 -5.81 27.18
CA ASP A 164 -15.57 -7.22 27.41
C ASP A 164 -16.95 -7.63 26.86
N ARG A 165 -17.44 -6.91 25.85
CA ARG A 165 -18.72 -7.18 25.18
C ARG A 165 -18.73 -6.64 23.77
N LEU A 166 -19.55 -7.22 22.90
CA LEU A 166 -19.77 -6.69 21.55
C LEU A 166 -20.75 -5.51 21.56
N PRO A 167 -20.71 -4.62 20.55
CA PRO A 167 -21.68 -3.53 20.42
C PRO A 167 -23.11 -4.04 20.34
N HIS A 168 -24.05 -3.28 20.91
CA HIS A 168 -25.47 -3.59 20.77
C HIS A 168 -25.89 -3.52 19.29
N GLY A 169 -26.55 -4.56 18.78
CA GLY A 169 -26.92 -4.68 17.35
C GLY A 169 -25.93 -5.47 16.50
N TYR A 170 -24.69 -5.71 16.99
CA TYR A 170 -23.67 -6.44 16.25
C TYR A 170 -24.13 -7.83 15.79
N TRP A 171 -24.77 -8.62 16.69
CA TRP A 171 -25.15 -9.99 16.35
C TRP A 171 -26.22 -10.08 15.26
N ALA A 172 -27.16 -9.14 15.23
CA ALA A 172 -28.18 -9.08 14.18
C ALA A 172 -27.53 -8.78 12.82
N TRP A 173 -26.62 -7.82 12.79
CA TRP A 173 -25.84 -7.47 11.58
C TRP A 173 -24.90 -8.61 11.14
N SER A 174 -24.15 -9.20 12.07
CA SER A 174 -23.15 -10.24 11.81
C SER A 174 -23.78 -11.52 11.27
N ASN A 175 -24.89 -11.96 11.87
CA ASN A 175 -25.57 -13.21 11.48
C ASN A 175 -26.48 -13.04 10.27
N GLY A 176 -26.87 -11.80 9.93
CA GLY A 176 -27.69 -11.50 8.77
C GLY A 176 -26.87 -11.07 7.56
N GLU A 177 -26.46 -9.80 7.57
CA GLU A 177 -25.83 -9.11 6.45
C GLU A 177 -24.41 -9.58 6.16
N LEU A 178 -23.57 -9.66 7.21
CA LEU A 178 -22.17 -10.07 7.07
C LEU A 178 -22.03 -11.57 6.78
N ALA A 179 -22.93 -12.41 7.26
CA ALA A 179 -22.85 -13.86 7.06
C ALA A 179 -22.86 -14.28 5.58
N ARG A 180 -23.26 -13.38 4.68
CA ARG A 180 -23.26 -13.60 3.23
C ARG A 180 -21.88 -13.35 2.63
N ASN A 181 -21.51 -14.13 1.61
CA ASN A 181 -20.40 -13.91 0.66
C ASN A 181 -19.16 -13.18 1.22
N ASN A 182 -18.14 -13.95 1.66
CA ASN A 182 -16.86 -13.48 2.24
C ASN A 182 -16.91 -12.97 3.69
N GLY A 183 -18.02 -13.14 4.42
CA GLY A 183 -18.10 -12.76 5.84
C GLY A 183 -17.01 -13.36 6.74
N GLU A 184 -16.72 -14.65 6.58
CA GLU A 184 -15.64 -15.32 7.32
C GLU A 184 -14.26 -14.74 7.00
N LEU A 185 -14.02 -14.40 5.73
CA LEU A 185 -12.78 -13.75 5.31
C LEU A 185 -12.62 -12.39 5.97
N ILE A 186 -13.69 -11.59 6.03
CA ILE A 186 -13.67 -10.29 6.72
C ILE A 186 -13.35 -10.45 8.21
N ARG A 187 -14.04 -11.38 8.90
CA ARG A 187 -13.78 -11.69 10.32
C ARG A 187 -12.33 -12.08 10.55
N HIS A 188 -11.81 -12.97 9.69
CA HIS A 188 -10.43 -13.41 9.77
C HIS A 188 -9.43 -12.25 9.59
N VAL A 189 -9.61 -11.43 8.55
CA VAL A 189 -8.73 -10.28 8.26
C VAL A 189 -8.81 -9.24 9.39
N ALA A 190 -10.01 -8.89 9.84
CA ALA A 190 -10.19 -7.92 10.92
C ALA A 190 -9.53 -8.40 12.22
N LYS A 191 -9.68 -9.68 12.57
CA LYS A 191 -9.00 -10.30 13.71
C LYS A 191 -7.48 -10.22 13.59
N MET A 192 -6.94 -10.55 12.43
CA MET A 192 -5.50 -10.49 12.17
C MET A 192 -4.95 -9.07 12.29
N ILE A 193 -5.67 -8.06 11.78
CA ILE A 193 -5.30 -6.65 11.93
C ILE A 193 -5.38 -6.24 13.41
N HIS A 194 -6.47 -6.57 14.10
CA HIS A 194 -6.67 -6.22 15.50
C HIS A 194 -5.57 -6.79 16.40
N GLU A 195 -5.27 -8.09 16.28
CA GLU A 195 -4.21 -8.76 17.05
C GLU A 195 -2.85 -8.08 16.84
N GLU A 196 -2.54 -7.70 15.60
CA GLU A 196 -1.32 -6.98 15.27
C GLU A 196 -1.29 -5.57 15.88
N LEU A 197 -2.41 -4.85 15.87
CA LEU A 197 -2.53 -3.53 16.50
C LEU A 197 -2.33 -3.60 18.02
N CYS A 198 -2.97 -4.56 18.69
CA CYS A 198 -2.78 -4.81 20.12
C CYS A 198 -1.32 -5.19 20.45
N ARG A 199 -0.70 -6.03 19.62
CA ARG A 199 0.69 -6.49 19.81
C ARG A 199 1.70 -5.35 19.66
N VAL A 200 1.51 -4.45 18.70
CA VAL A 200 2.44 -3.35 18.44
C VAL A 200 2.19 -2.15 19.36
N GLY A 201 0.96 -1.95 19.85
CA GLY A 201 0.62 -0.85 20.75
C GLY A 201 0.81 0.52 20.09
N ARG A 202 0.20 0.71 18.91
CA ARG A 202 0.33 1.93 18.08
C ARG A 202 -0.33 3.15 18.75
N SER A 203 0.47 4.11 19.22
CA SER A 203 -0.02 5.33 19.88
C SER A 203 -0.85 6.24 18.95
N ASP A 204 -0.71 6.10 17.63
CA ASP A 204 -1.46 6.83 16.61
C ASP A 204 -2.80 6.16 16.24
N VAL A 205 -2.95 4.86 16.49
CA VAL A 205 -4.12 4.07 16.07
C VAL A 205 -5.08 3.82 17.22
N VAL A 206 -4.57 3.44 18.40
CA VAL A 206 -5.42 3.07 19.55
C VAL A 206 -6.40 4.19 19.93
N PRO A 207 -5.99 5.47 20.04
CA PRO A 207 -6.93 6.55 20.36
C PRO A 207 -8.02 6.76 19.30
N LYS A 208 -7.72 6.48 18.01
CA LYS A 208 -8.74 6.56 16.95
C LYS A 208 -9.76 5.45 17.09
N LEU A 209 -9.31 4.22 17.33
CA LEU A 209 -10.18 3.08 17.57
C LEU A 209 -11.06 3.28 18.81
N ASP A 210 -10.49 3.80 19.90
CA ASP A 210 -11.25 4.16 21.11
C ASP A 210 -12.34 5.19 20.78
N ALA A 211 -12.00 6.24 20.04
CA ALA A 211 -12.97 7.25 19.60
C ALA A 211 -14.06 6.70 18.67
N TRP A 212 -13.78 5.63 17.90
CA TRP A 212 -14.77 4.96 17.07
C TRP A 212 -15.70 4.07 17.89
N VAL A 213 -15.18 3.43 18.94
CA VAL A 213 -15.93 2.57 19.89
C VAL A 213 -16.96 3.35 20.72
N GLU A 214 -16.74 4.65 20.93
CA GLU A 214 -17.72 5.53 21.58
C GLU A 214 -18.96 5.84 20.72
N ARG A 215 -18.92 5.56 19.41
CA ARG A 215 -20.01 5.93 18.50
C ARG A 215 -21.15 4.90 18.55
N PRO A 216 -22.43 5.31 18.47
CA PRO A 216 -23.54 4.37 18.43
C PRO A 216 -23.45 3.46 17.19
N TRP A 217 -23.47 2.14 17.41
CA TRP A 217 -23.26 1.15 16.35
C TRP A 217 -24.21 1.33 15.16
N SER A 218 -25.51 1.35 15.46
CA SER A 218 -26.62 1.28 14.48
C SER A 218 -26.83 2.53 13.62
N THR A 219 -26.04 3.57 13.85
CA THR A 219 -26.08 4.81 13.06
C THR A 219 -24.72 5.15 12.47
N SER A 220 -23.69 4.37 12.80
CA SER A 220 -22.30 4.68 12.50
C SER A 220 -21.66 3.69 11.57
N PHE A 221 -22.11 2.44 11.55
CA PHE A 221 -21.32 1.38 10.92
C PHE A 221 -22.12 0.34 10.14
N ASP A 222 -23.41 0.15 10.39
CA ASP A 222 -24.25 -0.89 9.77
C ASP A 222 -24.97 -0.44 8.49
N ASP A 223 -24.68 0.76 7.98
CA ASP A 223 -25.25 1.28 6.73
C ASP A 223 -24.17 1.48 5.65
N GLY A 224 -24.32 0.78 4.52
CA GLY A 224 -23.45 0.89 3.34
C GLY A 224 -23.46 2.30 2.70
N GLY A 225 -24.53 3.06 2.90
CA GLY A 225 -24.66 4.45 2.50
C GLY A 225 -23.55 5.33 3.06
N LEU A 226 -23.08 5.05 4.28
CA LEU A 226 -22.04 5.86 4.94
C LEU A 226 -20.64 5.78 4.29
N TYR A 227 -20.44 4.82 3.38
CA TYR A 227 -19.14 4.50 2.75
C TYR A 227 -18.98 5.03 1.33
N HIS A 228 -19.94 5.81 0.81
CA HIS A 228 -19.84 6.43 -0.50
C HIS A 228 -18.63 7.38 -0.60
N ALA A 229 -18.27 7.81 -1.81
CA ALA A 229 -17.20 8.79 -2.00
C ALA A 229 -17.55 10.12 -1.30
N GLY A 230 -16.71 10.58 -0.37
CA GLY A 230 -16.98 11.75 0.48
C GLY A 230 -17.86 11.46 1.71
N GLY A 231 -18.30 10.21 1.90
CA GLY A 231 -19.00 9.78 3.11
C GLY A 231 -18.07 9.70 4.32
N GLY A 232 -18.62 9.89 5.52
CA GLY A 232 -17.83 9.97 6.75
C GLY A 232 -17.06 8.71 7.13
N ARG A 233 -17.47 7.53 6.63
CA ARG A 233 -16.83 6.23 6.94
C ARG A 233 -15.85 5.76 5.89
N ARG A 234 -15.81 6.46 4.76
CA ARG A 234 -14.98 6.05 3.65
C ARG A 234 -13.49 6.17 3.96
N SER A 235 -13.07 7.31 4.51
CA SER A 235 -11.69 7.53 4.94
C SER A 235 -11.28 6.57 6.06
N GLU A 236 -12.19 6.28 7.00
CA GLU A 236 -11.95 5.33 8.10
C GLU A 236 -11.71 3.91 7.58
N LEU A 237 -12.47 3.48 6.57
CA LEU A 237 -12.25 2.19 5.90
C LEU A 237 -10.90 2.15 5.17
N GLU A 238 -10.49 3.25 4.52
CA GLU A 238 -9.18 3.36 3.87
C GLU A 238 -8.03 3.33 4.89
N GLU A 239 -8.21 3.93 6.07
CA GLU A 239 -7.25 3.83 7.17
C GLU A 239 -7.10 2.38 7.64
N VAL A 240 -8.21 1.67 7.88
CA VAL A 240 -8.20 0.27 8.29
C VAL A 240 -7.53 -0.62 7.22
N PHE A 241 -7.82 -0.38 5.94
CA PHE A 241 -7.14 -1.03 4.83
C PHE A 241 -5.62 -0.80 4.91
N GLY A 242 -5.19 0.45 5.15
CA GLY A 242 -3.78 0.79 5.32
C GLY A 242 -3.14 0.11 6.54
N TRP A 243 -3.87 -0.02 7.65
CA TRP A 243 -3.36 -0.68 8.86
C TRP A 243 -3.02 -2.15 8.62
N GLY A 244 -3.79 -2.87 7.82
CA GLY A 244 -3.48 -4.26 7.49
C GLY A 244 -2.31 -4.46 6.52
N LEU A 245 -1.92 -3.43 5.75
CA LEU A 245 -0.66 -3.44 4.99
C LEU A 245 0.58 -3.29 5.90
N GLY A 246 0.38 -2.71 7.09
CA GLY A 246 1.43 -2.48 8.08
C GLY A 246 2.27 -1.23 7.81
N ARG A 247 3.41 -1.13 8.50
CA ARG A 247 4.35 -0.01 8.36
C ARG A 247 5.36 -0.25 7.25
N PHE A 248 5.76 0.83 6.59
CA PHE A 248 6.80 0.85 5.56
C PHE A 248 7.87 1.87 5.92
N ASP A 249 9.12 1.53 5.62
CA ASP A 249 10.30 2.38 5.79
C ASP A 249 10.61 3.18 4.51
N LEU A 250 10.07 2.73 3.38
CA LEU A 250 10.09 3.43 2.10
C LEU A 250 8.73 3.34 1.41
N VAL A 251 8.25 4.47 0.91
CA VAL A 251 7.13 4.53 -0.03
C VAL A 251 7.64 5.09 -1.34
N VAL A 252 7.47 4.32 -2.41
CA VAL A 252 7.76 4.75 -3.78
C VAL A 252 6.44 5.01 -4.47
N VAL A 253 6.29 6.20 -5.05
CA VAL A 253 5.11 6.56 -5.85
C VAL A 253 5.57 6.75 -7.29
N ASP A 254 5.12 5.87 -8.17
CA ASP A 254 5.42 5.94 -9.60
C ASP A 254 4.33 6.71 -10.34
N GLU A 255 4.52 8.01 -10.52
CA GLU A 255 3.63 8.82 -11.37
C GLU A 255 4.05 8.65 -12.84
N ALA A 256 3.82 7.46 -13.40
CA ALA A 256 4.12 7.23 -14.80
C ALA A 256 3.05 7.88 -15.71
N HIS A 257 3.31 9.10 -16.16
CA HIS A 257 2.66 9.64 -17.35
C HIS A 257 3.26 8.98 -18.59
N LYS A 258 2.83 7.76 -18.92
CA LYS A 258 2.83 7.37 -20.33
C LYS A 258 1.73 8.21 -20.98
N ALA A 259 2.09 9.35 -21.55
CA ALA A 259 1.30 9.95 -22.61
C ALA A 259 1.13 8.87 -23.67
N ARG A 260 0.01 8.13 -23.60
CA ARG A 260 -0.35 7.19 -24.64
C ARG A 260 -0.62 8.06 -25.84
N GLY A 261 0.34 8.09 -26.77
CA GLY A 261 0.16 8.65 -28.09
C GLY A 261 -1.20 8.19 -28.60
N ARG A 262 -2.07 9.16 -28.86
CA ARG A 262 -3.41 8.96 -29.37
C ARG A 262 -3.30 8.59 -30.86
N CYS A 263 -2.57 7.52 -31.19
CA CYS A 263 -2.68 6.86 -32.49
C CYS A 263 -3.83 5.87 -32.39
N ARG A 264 -5.07 6.40 -32.43
CA ARG A 264 -6.22 5.59 -32.82
C ARG A 264 -6.08 5.33 -34.30
N GLY A 265 -5.85 4.08 -34.66
CA GLY A 265 -6.05 3.61 -36.02
C GLY A 265 -7.53 3.77 -36.39
N SER A 266 -7.82 4.71 -37.29
CA SER A 266 -8.98 4.67 -38.16
C SER A 266 -8.79 5.67 -39.31
N ARG A 267 -8.51 5.13 -40.48
CA ARG A 267 -8.90 5.57 -41.85
C ARG A 267 -8.97 7.09 -42.13
N GLY A 268 -8.17 7.49 -43.12
CA GLY A 268 -8.50 8.62 -44.01
C GLY A 268 -7.77 9.92 -43.71
N CYS A 269 -6.49 10.01 -44.10
CA CYS A 269 -5.89 11.28 -44.47
C CYS A 269 -4.95 11.01 -45.64
N SER A 270 -5.54 10.89 -46.83
CA SER A 270 -4.80 11.05 -48.07
C SER A 270 -4.44 12.52 -48.24
N SER A 271 -3.16 12.71 -48.49
CA SER A 271 -2.48 13.95 -48.81
C SER A 271 -3.25 14.82 -49.81
N SER A 272 -3.42 16.08 -49.48
CA SER A 272 -3.47 17.18 -50.43
C SER A 272 -2.49 18.21 -49.91
N TYR A 273 -1.38 18.38 -50.61
CA TYR A 273 -0.94 19.65 -51.19
C TYR A 273 0.32 19.37 -52.01
N THR A 274 0.25 19.85 -53.24
CA THR A 274 1.29 20.18 -54.23
C THR A 274 2.72 20.29 -53.72
#